data_AF-A0A528A9L5-F1
#
_entry.id   AF-A0A528A9L5-F1
#
_cell.length_a   1.000
_cell.length_b   1.000
_cell.length_c   1.000
_cell.angle_alpha   90.00
_cell.angle_beta   90.00
_cell.angle_gamma   90.00
#
_symmetry.space_group_name_H-M   'P 1'
#
loop_
_entity.id
_entity.type
_entity.pdbx_description
1 polymer ?
#
loop_
_entity_poly.entity_id
_entity_poly.type
_entity_poly.pdbx_seq_one_letter_code
_entity_poly.pdbx_strand_id
1 'polypeptide(L)'
;GGTDNHMLILDLRDRPLSGKAYAERLSQAGIITNFNMVPGDRRHPALTSGIRLGTPAVTSVGMREAEMLQIAAFIDLVCGQPDDSDVHARVRRDVADFCAAFDVPGISDR
;
A
#
# COMPACT_ATOMS: atom_id res chain seq x y z
N GLY A 1 -2.29 -12.80 -13.79
CA GLY A 1 -1.47 -12.44 -12.61
C GLY A 1 -2.08 -13.07 -11.37
N GLY A 2 -1.38 -13.04 -10.24
CA GLY A 2 -1.84 -13.63 -8.97
C GLY A 2 -0.71 -13.79 -7.97
N THR A 3 -0.97 -14.50 -6.88
CA THR A 3 0.03 -14.94 -5.91
C THR A 3 -0.37 -16.27 -5.29
N ASP A 4 0.63 -17.12 -5.01
CA ASP A 4 0.50 -18.38 -4.26
C ASP A 4 1.21 -18.29 -2.90
N ASN A 5 1.57 -17.08 -2.47
CA ASN A 5 2.24 -16.83 -1.20
C ASN A 5 1.75 -15.53 -0.54
N HIS A 6 2.50 -15.05 0.45
CA HIS A 6 2.13 -13.93 1.29
C HIS A 6 2.33 -12.54 0.66
N MET A 7 2.80 -12.45 -0.59
CA MET A 7 3.12 -11.19 -1.24
C MET A 7 2.72 -11.16 -2.71
N LEU A 8 2.56 -9.95 -3.25
CA LEU A 8 2.35 -9.70 -4.67
C LEU A 8 3.07 -8.41 -5.09
N ILE A 9 3.32 -8.26 -6.39
CA ILE A 9 3.85 -7.03 -6.96
C ILE A 9 2.80 -6.46 -7.91
N LEU A 10 2.37 -5.23 -7.63
CA LEU A 10 1.53 -4.46 -8.54
C LEU A 10 2.41 -3.86 -9.63
N ASP A 11 2.08 -4.15 -10.89
CA ASP A 11 2.71 -3.53 -12.04
C ASP A 11 1.99 -2.23 -12.39
N LEU A 12 2.71 -1.12 -12.32
CA LEU A 12 2.22 0.24 -12.52
C LEU A 12 2.82 0.87 -13.79
N ARG A 13 3.29 0.05 -14.75
CA ARG A 13 3.80 0.56 -16.03
C ARG A 13 2.76 1.35 -16.84
N ASP A 14 1.49 0.98 -16.72
CA ASP A 14 0.37 1.67 -17.39
C ASP A 14 -0.13 2.91 -16.63
N ARG A 15 0.58 3.30 -15.56
CA ARG A 15 0.25 4.44 -14.70
C ARG A 15 1.27 5.58 -14.88
N PRO A 16 0.87 6.84 -14.67
CA PRO A 16 1.70 8.01 -14.99
C PRO A 16 2.98 8.12 -14.15
N LEU A 17 2.99 7.61 -12.92
CA LEU A 17 4.12 7.78 -12.00
C LEU A 17 4.99 6.51 -11.90
N SER A 18 6.20 6.68 -11.37
CA SER A 18 7.10 5.56 -11.03
C SER A 18 6.61 4.80 -9.79
N GLY A 19 7.11 3.56 -9.60
CA GLY A 19 6.83 2.77 -8.40
C GLY A 19 7.26 3.50 -7.12
N LYS A 20 8.43 4.16 -7.15
CA LYS A 20 8.92 5.00 -6.04
C LYS A 20 7.95 6.14 -5.72
N ALA A 21 7.50 6.88 -6.73
CA ALA A 21 6.58 7.99 -6.54
C ALA A 21 5.23 7.51 -5.95
N TYR A 22 4.67 6.41 -6.45
CA TYR A 22 3.44 5.84 -5.88
C TYR A 22 3.64 5.36 -4.43
N ALA A 23 4.78 4.74 -4.11
CA ALA A 23 5.09 4.33 -2.74
C ALA A 23 5.19 5.54 -1.79
N GLU A 24 5.76 6.65 -2.25
CA GLU A 24 5.79 7.92 -1.49
C GLU A 24 4.38 8.49 -1.27
N ARG A 25 3.47 8.37 -2.24
CA ARG A 25 2.09 8.90 -2.12
C ARG A 25 1.25 8.07 -1.16
N LEU A 26 1.37 6.74 -1.26
CA LEU A 26 0.77 5.82 -0.30
C LEU A 26 1.30 6.08 1.11
N SER A 27 2.60 6.33 1.28
CA SER A 27 3.19 6.69 2.57
C SER A 27 2.61 7.99 3.15
N GLN A 28 2.39 9.02 2.32
CA GLN A 28 1.70 10.26 2.72
C GLN A 28 0.26 9.99 3.21
N ALA A 29 -0.40 8.98 2.63
CA ALA A 29 -1.72 8.52 3.03
C ALA A 29 -1.71 7.49 4.19
N GLY A 30 -0.56 7.24 4.83
CA GLY A 30 -0.43 6.31 5.95
C GLY A 30 -0.28 4.83 5.56
N ILE A 31 -0.09 4.52 4.28
CA ILE A 31 0.04 3.16 3.75
C ILE A 31 1.48 2.90 3.33
N ILE A 32 2.20 2.11 4.13
CA ILE A 32 3.62 1.85 3.89
C ILE A 32 3.79 0.67 2.92
N THR A 33 4.48 0.92 1.82
CA THR A 33 4.77 -0.07 0.78
C THR A 33 6.22 0.01 0.34
N ASN A 34 6.66 -0.95 -0.49
CA ASN A 34 8.02 -0.96 -1.03
C ASN A 34 7.99 -0.91 -2.56
N PHE A 35 8.62 0.09 -3.16
CA PHE A 35 8.79 0.13 -4.62
C PHE A 35 9.70 -1.02 -5.07
N ASN A 36 9.38 -1.63 -6.21
CA ASN A 36 10.05 -2.83 -6.68
C ASN A 36 10.09 -2.90 -8.21
N MET A 37 11.13 -3.53 -8.75
CA MET A 37 11.22 -3.80 -10.18
C MET A 37 10.19 -4.84 -10.59
N VAL A 38 9.71 -4.73 -11.83
CA VAL A 38 8.87 -5.74 -12.49
C VAL A 38 9.64 -6.42 -13.62
N PRO A 39 9.21 -7.60 -14.12
CA PRO A 39 9.84 -8.22 -15.28
C PRO A 39 9.87 -7.29 -16.49
N GLY A 40 11.07 -7.02 -17.01
CA GLY A 40 11.28 -6.09 -18.11
C GLY A 40 11.04 -4.62 -17.75
N ASP A 41 11.28 -4.23 -16.50
CA ASP A 41 11.20 -2.82 -16.08
C ASP A 41 12.12 -1.94 -16.93
N ARG A 42 11.55 -0.88 -17.49
CA ARG A 42 12.28 0.09 -18.34
C ARG A 42 12.70 1.33 -17.57
N ARG A 43 12.17 1.53 -16.35
CA ARG A 43 12.54 2.67 -15.51
C ARG A 43 13.86 2.38 -14.80
N HIS A 44 14.56 3.45 -14.41
CA HIS A 44 15.79 3.34 -13.65
C HIS A 44 15.55 2.55 -12.34
N PRO A 45 16.50 1.69 -11.88
CA PRO A 45 16.33 0.89 -10.66
C PRO A 45 16.02 1.69 -9.38
N ALA A 46 16.41 2.97 -9.34
CA ALA A 46 16.08 3.88 -8.24
C ALA A 46 14.64 4.44 -8.27
N LEU A 47 13.89 4.17 -9.34
CA LEU A 47 12.51 4.62 -9.54
C LEU A 47 11.54 3.42 -9.63
N THR A 48 11.89 2.41 -10.46
CA THR A 48 11.10 1.19 -10.72
C THR A 48 9.68 1.45 -11.23
N SER A 49 8.96 0.39 -11.62
CA SER A 49 7.60 0.45 -12.13
C SER A 49 6.57 -0.33 -11.31
N GLY A 50 6.94 -0.88 -10.16
CA GLY A 50 6.01 -1.65 -9.35
C GLY A 50 6.08 -1.34 -7.86
N ILE A 51 5.11 -1.90 -7.13
CA ILE A 51 5.03 -1.84 -5.67
C ILE A 51 4.77 -3.26 -5.14
N ARG A 52 5.59 -3.68 -4.19
CA ARG A 52 5.43 -4.95 -3.47
C ARG A 52 4.55 -4.75 -2.24
N LEU A 53 3.54 -5.61 -2.12
CA LEU A 53 2.62 -5.70 -0.99
C LEU A 53 2.75 -7.07 -0.33
N GLY A 54 2.53 -7.12 0.98
CA GLY A 54 2.51 -8.37 1.74
C GLY A 54 1.47 -8.33 2.84
N THR A 55 0.87 -9.48 3.13
CA THR A 55 -0.16 -9.65 4.16
C THR A 55 0.33 -9.92 5.59
N PRO A 56 1.56 -10.42 5.88
CA PRO A 56 1.89 -10.88 7.24
C PRO A 56 1.71 -9.84 8.35
N ALA A 57 2.01 -8.57 8.08
CA ALA A 57 1.91 -7.52 9.10
C ALA A 57 0.46 -7.29 9.55
N VAL A 58 -0.47 -7.20 8.59
CA VAL A 58 -1.88 -6.94 8.87
C VAL A 58 -2.60 -8.19 9.40
N THR A 59 -2.26 -9.38 8.91
CA THR A 59 -2.84 -10.62 9.43
C THR A 59 -2.37 -10.93 10.85
N SER A 60 -1.15 -10.52 11.22
CA SER A 60 -0.65 -10.66 12.60
C SER A 60 -1.42 -9.82 13.62
N VAL A 61 -2.08 -8.73 13.20
CA VAL A 61 -2.93 -7.91 14.06
C VAL A 61 -4.41 -8.31 14.02
N GLY A 62 -4.73 -9.41 13.32
CA GLY A 62 -6.07 -9.99 13.28
C GLY A 62 -6.94 -9.56 12.08
N MET A 63 -6.40 -8.79 11.13
CA MET A 63 -7.12 -8.44 9.90
C MET A 63 -7.35 -9.67 9.01
N ARG A 64 -8.50 -9.71 8.32
CA ARG A 64 -8.93 -10.81 7.45
C ARG A 64 -9.31 -10.29 6.06
N GLU A 65 -10.01 -11.11 5.28
CA GLU A 65 -10.35 -10.83 3.89
C GLU A 65 -11.17 -9.55 3.72
N ALA A 66 -12.08 -9.25 4.65
CA ALA A 66 -12.88 -8.01 4.61
C ALA A 66 -11.99 -6.77 4.75
N GLU A 67 -11.04 -6.80 5.66
CA GLU A 67 -10.07 -5.72 5.86
C GLU A 67 -9.15 -5.55 4.65
N MET A 68 -8.77 -6.65 3.99
CA MET A 68 -7.97 -6.60 2.77
C MET A 68 -8.69 -5.87 1.62
N LEU A 69 -10.02 -6.01 1.51
CA LEU A 69 -10.81 -5.24 0.54
C LEU A 69 -10.75 -3.74 0.84
N GLN A 70 -10.84 -3.36 2.11
CA GLN A 70 -10.73 -1.97 2.53
C GLN A 70 -9.33 -1.39 2.27
N ILE A 71 -8.27 -2.15 2.56
CA ILE A 71 -6.89 -1.77 2.24
C ILE A 71 -6.71 -1.57 0.73
N ALA A 72 -7.26 -2.47 -0.09
CA ALA A 72 -7.22 -2.33 -1.55
C ALA A 72 -7.95 -1.07 -2.02
N ALA A 73 -9.11 -0.74 -1.42
CA ALA A 73 -9.86 0.49 -1.74
C ALA A 73 -9.07 1.76 -1.38
N PHE A 74 -8.38 1.79 -0.25
CA PHE A 74 -7.50 2.91 0.11
C PHE A 74 -6.34 3.08 -0.87
N ILE A 75 -5.70 1.97 -1.27
CA ILE A 75 -4.61 1.97 -2.25
C ILE A 75 -5.10 2.50 -3.61
N ASP A 76 -6.23 2.00 -4.09
CA ASP A 76 -6.81 2.40 -5.37
C ASP A 76 -7.18 3.89 -5.39
N LEU A 77 -7.79 4.39 -4.30
CA LEU A 77 -8.17 5.78 -4.17
C LEU A 77 -6.95 6.73 -4.25
N VAL A 78 -5.87 6.41 -3.53
CA VAL A 78 -4.62 7.19 -3.58
C VAL A 78 -3.94 7.08 -4.94
N CYS A 79 -3.88 5.89 -5.52
CA CYS A 79 -3.25 5.70 -6.83
C CYS A 79 -4.04 6.33 -7.98
N GLY A 80 -5.37 6.44 -7.84
CA GLY A 80 -6.27 7.10 -8.79
C GLY A 80 -6.22 8.64 -8.71
N GLN A 81 -5.83 9.19 -7.56
CA GLN A 81 -5.70 10.64 -7.33
C GLN A 81 -4.33 10.99 -6.73
N PRO A 82 -3.21 10.66 -7.41
CA PRO A 82 -1.87 10.64 -6.81
C PRO A 82 -1.26 12.02 -6.50
N ASP A 83 -1.86 13.10 -7.00
CA ASP A 83 -1.44 14.48 -6.73
C ASP A 83 -2.47 15.27 -5.90
N ASP A 84 -3.51 14.59 -5.39
CA ASP A 84 -4.53 15.21 -4.53
C ASP A 84 -4.16 15.04 -3.05
N SER A 85 -3.59 16.10 -2.47
CA SER A 85 -3.18 16.11 -1.07
C SER A 85 -4.34 16.01 -0.09
N ASP A 86 -5.53 16.48 -0.46
CA ASP A 86 -6.71 16.42 0.41
C ASP A 86 -7.25 14.99 0.50
N VAL A 87 -7.24 14.27 -0.64
CA VAL A 87 -7.52 12.83 -0.67
C VAL A 87 -6.50 12.07 0.18
N HIS A 88 -5.20 12.36 0.05
CA HIS A 88 -4.18 11.68 0.87
C HIS A 88 -4.39 11.95 2.36
N ALA A 89 -4.68 13.19 2.75
CA ALA A 89 -4.93 13.57 4.13
C ALA A 89 -6.19 12.91 4.70
N ARG A 90 -7.25 12.77 3.89
CA ARG A 90 -8.46 12.03 4.26
C ARG A 90 -8.15 10.55 4.46
N VAL A 91 -7.55 9.90 3.48
CA VAL A 91 -7.18 8.47 3.57
C VAL A 91 -6.27 8.20 4.76
N ARG A 92 -5.34 9.11 5.08
CA ARG A 92 -4.49 8.97 6.27
C ARG A 92 -5.30 8.92 7.57
N ARG A 93 -6.36 9.73 7.70
CA ARG A 93 -7.25 9.67 8.87
C ARG A 93 -8.03 8.36 8.88
N ASP A 94 -8.63 8.00 7.75
CA ASP A 94 -9.40 6.77 7.62
C ASP A 94 -8.55 5.52 7.92
N VAL A 95 -7.30 5.49 7.46
CA VAL A 95 -6.32 4.42 7.76
C VAL A 95 -5.97 4.39 9.25
N ALA A 96 -5.82 5.55 9.89
CA ALA A 96 -5.53 5.61 11.33
C ALA A 96 -6.71 5.06 12.16
N ASP A 97 -7.94 5.49 11.83
CA ASP A 97 -9.16 5.01 12.49
C ASP A 97 -9.37 3.51 12.24
N PHE A 98 -9.11 3.06 11.01
CA PHE A 98 -9.16 1.65 10.64
C PHE A 98 -8.15 0.80 11.43
N CYS A 99 -6.91 1.26 11.55
CA CYS A 99 -5.88 0.56 12.34
C CYS A 99 -6.15 0.59 13.84
N ALA A 100 -6.82 1.62 14.36
CA ALA A 100 -7.11 1.77 15.79
C ALA A 100 -8.04 0.66 16.33
N ALA A 101 -8.81 0.00 15.45
CA ALA A 101 -9.66 -1.13 15.80
C ALA A 101 -8.88 -2.44 16.10
N PHE A 102 -7.57 -2.50 15.85
CA PHE A 102 -6.75 -3.70 16.01
C PHE A 102 -5.65 -3.48 17.04
N ASP A 103 -5.33 -4.51 17.80
CA ASP A 103 -4.24 -4.48 18.80
C ASP A 103 -2.88 -4.67 18.15
N VAL A 104 -1.86 -4.02 18.72
CA VAL A 104 -0.47 -4.16 18.25
C VAL A 104 0.21 -5.28 19.03
N PRO A 105 0.62 -6.37 18.39
CA PRO A 105 1.32 -7.47 19.04
C PRO A 105 2.58 -6.98 19.77
N GLY A 106 2.76 -7.41 21.01
CA GLY A 106 3.93 -7.07 21.81
C GLY A 106 3.88 -5.71 22.51
N ILE A 107 2.77 -4.97 22.41
CA ILE A 107 2.51 -3.75 23.20
C ILE A 107 1.32 -4.03 24.12
N SER A 108 1.58 -4.12 25.42
CA SER A 108 0.59 -4.53 26.42
C SER A 108 -0.23 -3.37 27.00
N ASP A 109 0.27 -2.14 26.87
CA ASP A 109 -0.34 -0.94 27.47
C ASP A 109 -0.71 0.04 26.34
N ARG A 110 -2.01 0.30 26.16
CA ARG A 110 -2.54 1.34 25.27
C ARG A 110 -3.25 2.42 26.08
#